data_AF-A0A5B1R4V2-F1
#
_entry.id   AF-A0A5B1R4V2-F1
#
_cell.length_a   1.000
_cell.length_b   1.000
_cell.length_c   1.000
_cell.angle_alpha   90.00
_cell.angle_beta   90.00
_cell.angle_gamma   90.00
#
_symmetry.space_group_name_H-M   'P 1'
#
loop_
_entity.id
_entity.type
_entity.pdbx_description
1 polymer ?
#
loop_
_entity_poly.entity_id
_entity_poly.type
_entity_poly.pdbx_seq_one_letter_code
_entity_poly.pdbx_strand_id
1 'polypeptide(L)'
;MKASGSRPSSTGPSSANEAAERDAAALYAKGAQAELGKRYDAAFRAYVDAGAAFLRLGLRAEAGKALGRAEKIKAARQGMGLAPVVRDSLSEDEQRLVLERGANVNGLRVPLWEEGEGLGDVQRLGNAYMDPDGLLKLSPEQERLSTV
;
A
#
# COMPACT_ATOMS: atom_id res chain seq x y z
N MET A 1 -20.13 -24.78 -44.15
CA MET A 1 -18.90 -24.72 -43.33
C MET A 1 -18.72 -23.28 -42.85
N LYS A 2 -18.99 -22.99 -41.57
CA LYS A 2 -18.58 -21.72 -40.93
C LYS A 2 -17.91 -22.08 -39.62
N ALA A 3 -16.63 -21.71 -39.52
CA ALA A 3 -15.75 -22.06 -38.43
C ALA A 3 -16.13 -21.33 -37.15
N SER A 4 -16.13 -22.08 -36.06
CA SER A 4 -16.14 -21.63 -34.67
C SER A 4 -14.88 -20.79 -34.42
N GLY A 5 -15.06 -19.52 -34.05
CA GLY A 5 -14.02 -18.67 -33.48
C GLY A 5 -14.21 -18.61 -31.97
N SER A 6 -13.55 -19.52 -31.25
CA SER A 6 -13.51 -19.53 -29.79
C SER A 6 -12.65 -18.35 -29.30
N ARG A 7 -13.24 -17.41 -28.54
CA ARG A 7 -12.48 -16.33 -27.91
C ARG A 7 -11.65 -16.90 -26.75
N PRO A 8 -10.37 -16.50 -26.58
CA PRO A 8 -9.57 -16.92 -25.44
C PRO A 8 -10.12 -16.28 -24.16
N SER A 9 -10.37 -17.12 -23.16
CA SER A 9 -10.78 -16.72 -21.81
C SER A 9 -9.67 -15.94 -21.11
N SER A 10 -10.04 -14.81 -20.51
CA SER A 10 -9.19 -13.93 -19.72
C SER A 10 -8.75 -14.60 -18.40
N THR A 11 -7.58 -15.22 -18.39
CA THR A 11 -6.89 -15.70 -17.18
C THR A 11 -5.86 -14.63 -16.76
N GLY A 12 -6.32 -13.53 -16.14
CA GLY A 12 -5.48 -12.36 -15.86
C GLY A 12 -5.15 -12.10 -14.38
N PRO A 13 -6.09 -12.19 -13.43
CA PRO A 13 -5.82 -11.82 -12.03
C PRO A 13 -5.79 -12.96 -11.01
N SER A 14 -6.31 -14.16 -11.32
CA SER A 14 -6.46 -15.26 -10.33
C SER A 14 -5.12 -15.87 -9.90
N SER A 15 -4.23 -16.15 -10.86
CA SER A 15 -2.95 -16.82 -10.56
C SER A 15 -1.98 -15.92 -9.79
N ALA A 16 -2.04 -14.60 -10.00
CA ALA A 16 -1.22 -13.63 -9.28
C ALA A 16 -1.65 -13.52 -7.81
N ASN A 17 -2.97 -13.49 -7.56
CA ASN A 17 -3.50 -13.50 -6.19
C ASN A 17 -3.16 -14.80 -5.47
N GLU A 18 -3.28 -15.96 -6.13
CA GLU A 18 -2.87 -17.23 -5.54
C GLU A 18 -1.37 -17.28 -5.19
N ALA A 19 -0.51 -16.72 -6.04
CA ALA A 19 0.92 -16.62 -5.75
C ALA A 19 1.18 -15.72 -4.53
N ALA A 20 0.53 -14.55 -4.48
CA ALA A 20 0.65 -13.63 -3.35
C ALA A 20 0.10 -14.23 -2.04
N GLU A 21 -0.98 -15.01 -2.10
CA GLU A 21 -1.51 -15.76 -0.95
C GLU A 21 -0.50 -16.82 -0.46
N ARG A 22 0.14 -17.56 -1.38
CA ARG A 22 1.20 -18.52 -1.03
C ARG A 22 2.40 -17.83 -0.38
N ASP A 23 2.81 -16.67 -0.90
CA ASP A 23 3.92 -15.89 -0.33
C ASP A 23 3.57 -15.37 1.07
N ALA A 24 2.35 -14.87 1.26
CA ALA A 24 1.86 -14.44 2.58
C ALA A 24 1.81 -15.62 3.58
N ALA A 25 1.35 -16.79 3.14
CA ALA A 25 1.34 -18.01 3.93
C ALA A 25 2.78 -18.48 4.26
N ALA A 26 3.73 -18.34 3.33
CA ALA A 26 5.13 -18.66 3.56
C ALA A 26 5.78 -17.75 4.62
N LEU A 27 5.46 -16.44 4.61
CA LEU A 27 5.87 -15.51 5.67
C LEU A 27 5.30 -15.93 7.03
N TYR A 28 4.03 -16.31 7.09
CA TYR A 28 3.40 -16.81 8.31
C TYR A 28 4.11 -18.08 8.84
N ALA A 29 4.37 -19.05 7.95
CA ALA A 29 5.08 -20.28 8.29
C ALA A 29 6.51 -20.00 8.77
N LYS A 30 7.22 -19.07 8.13
CA LYS A 30 8.54 -18.59 8.55
C LYS A 30 8.50 -18.02 9.97
N GLY A 31 7.46 -17.23 10.29
CA GLY A 31 7.21 -16.72 11.64
C GLY A 31 7.06 -17.85 12.67
N ALA A 32 6.24 -18.85 12.35
CA ALA A 32 6.03 -20.01 13.22
C ALA A 32 7.32 -20.80 13.48
N GLN A 33 8.14 -21.05 12.45
CA GLN A 33 9.43 -21.73 12.59
C GLN A 33 10.42 -20.92 13.43
N ALA A 34 10.49 -19.60 13.22
CA ALA A 34 11.33 -18.73 14.02
C ALA A 34 10.90 -18.69 15.48
N GLU A 35 9.59 -18.72 15.76
CA GLU A 35 9.05 -18.76 17.12
C GLU A 35 9.40 -20.05 17.84
N LEU A 36 9.26 -21.21 17.19
CA LEU A 36 9.70 -22.50 17.71
C LEU A 36 11.19 -22.52 18.05
N GLY A 37 12.01 -21.87 17.21
CA GLY A 37 13.44 -21.68 17.42
C GLY A 37 13.79 -20.60 18.47
N LYS A 38 12.81 -20.01 19.17
CA LYS A 38 12.98 -18.90 20.13
C LYS A 38 13.65 -17.66 19.53
N ARG A 39 13.61 -17.49 18.20
CA ARG A 39 14.11 -16.32 17.47
C ARG A 39 13.01 -15.27 17.39
N TYR A 40 12.63 -14.72 18.54
CA TYR A 40 11.42 -13.91 18.69
C TYR A 40 11.42 -12.63 17.84
N ASP A 41 12.57 -11.99 17.62
CA ASP A 41 12.65 -10.81 16.73
C ASP A 41 12.32 -11.17 15.28
N ALA A 42 12.87 -12.29 14.79
CA ALA A 42 12.61 -12.79 13.44
C ALA A 42 11.16 -13.27 13.30
N ALA A 43 10.62 -13.92 14.32
CA ALA A 43 9.23 -14.37 14.36
C ALA A 43 8.26 -13.18 14.34
N PHE A 44 8.50 -12.17 15.17
CA PHE A 44 7.70 -10.95 15.23
C PHE A 44 7.65 -10.24 13.88
N ARG A 45 8.82 -10.00 13.26
CA ARG A 45 8.91 -9.38 11.93
C ARG A 45 8.15 -10.18 10.88
N ALA A 46 8.39 -11.49 10.80
CA ALA A 46 7.72 -12.34 9.83
C ALA A 46 6.18 -12.37 9.97
N TYR A 47 5.67 -12.32 11.21
CA TYR A 47 4.22 -12.22 11.44
C TYR A 47 3.64 -10.85 11.07
N VAL A 48 4.37 -9.76 11.30
CA VAL A 48 3.96 -8.43 10.83
C VAL A 48 3.93 -8.37 9.30
N ASP A 49 4.97 -8.89 8.65
CA ASP A 49 5.07 -8.94 7.19
C ASP A 49 3.94 -9.80 6.58
N ALA A 50 3.67 -10.96 7.16
CA ALA A 50 2.55 -11.81 6.76
C ALA A 50 1.19 -11.09 6.93
N GLY A 51 0.99 -10.42 8.07
CA GLY A 51 -0.23 -9.65 8.34
C GLY A 51 -0.45 -8.54 7.31
N ALA A 52 0.60 -7.79 6.98
CA ALA A 52 0.55 -6.75 5.95
C ALA A 52 0.23 -7.33 4.56
N ALA A 53 0.85 -8.46 4.19
CA ALA A 53 0.57 -9.14 2.92
C ALA A 53 -0.89 -9.61 2.82
N PHE A 54 -1.42 -10.23 3.88
CA PHE A 54 -2.83 -10.63 3.93
C PHE A 54 -3.79 -9.44 3.86
N LEU A 55 -3.46 -8.30 4.47
CA LEU A 55 -4.27 -7.08 4.37
C LEU A 55 -4.34 -6.54 2.95
N ARG A 56 -3.22 -6.53 2.21
CA ARG A 56 -3.19 -6.12 0.79
C ARG A 56 -4.10 -6.99 -0.09
N LEU A 57 -4.26 -8.27 0.27
CA LEU A 57 -5.13 -9.23 -0.40
C LEU A 57 -6.59 -9.19 0.09
N GLY A 58 -6.91 -8.38 1.09
CA GLY A 58 -8.25 -8.32 1.70
C GLY A 58 -8.58 -9.46 2.66
N LEU A 59 -7.62 -10.34 2.96
CA LEU A 59 -7.75 -11.51 3.84
C LEU A 59 -7.65 -11.11 5.32
N ARG A 60 -8.68 -10.42 5.81
CA ARG A 60 -8.71 -9.83 7.16
C ARG A 60 -8.59 -10.85 8.29
N ALA A 61 -9.15 -12.05 8.14
CA ALA A 61 -9.10 -13.06 9.18
C ALA A 61 -7.66 -13.62 9.36
N GLU A 62 -6.98 -13.89 8.25
CA GLU A 62 -5.60 -14.37 8.20
C GLU A 62 -4.63 -13.31 8.72
N ALA A 63 -4.84 -12.05 8.31
CA ALA A 63 -4.12 -10.92 8.85
C ALA A 63 -4.29 -10.82 10.38
N GLY A 64 -5.52 -10.94 10.89
CA GLY A 64 -5.79 -10.92 12.33
C GLY A 64 -5.09 -12.04 13.08
N LYS A 65 -5.02 -13.25 12.52
CA LYS A 65 -4.26 -14.38 13.10
C LYS A 65 -2.76 -14.06 13.18
N ALA A 66 -2.18 -13.54 12.10
CA ALA A 66 -0.75 -13.19 12.06
C ALA A 66 -0.41 -12.08 13.06
N LEU A 67 -1.17 -10.98 13.05
CA LEU A 67 -0.95 -9.86 13.97
C LEU A 67 -1.18 -10.25 15.43
N GLY A 68 -2.19 -11.08 15.72
CA GLY A 68 -2.43 -11.59 17.07
C GLY A 68 -1.26 -12.44 17.61
N ARG A 69 -0.50 -13.14 16.74
CA ARG A 69 0.74 -13.82 17.16
C ARG A 69 1.85 -12.82 17.43
N ALA A 70 2.02 -11.82 16.57
CA ALA A 70 3.00 -10.75 16.76
C ALA A 70 2.75 -10.02 18.10
N GLU A 71 1.51 -9.68 18.43
CA GLU A 71 1.13 -9.06 19.71
C GLU A 71 1.47 -9.94 20.91
N LYS A 72 1.22 -11.26 20.83
CA LYS A 72 1.59 -12.20 21.90
C LYS A 72 3.09 -12.24 22.12
N ILE A 73 3.89 -12.26 21.05
CA ILE A 73 5.36 -12.20 21.15
C ILE A 73 5.78 -10.86 21.79
N LYS A 74 5.18 -9.74 21.34
CA LYS A 74 5.43 -8.42 21.91
C LYS A 74 5.13 -8.37 23.40
N ALA A 75 3.98 -8.88 23.83
CA ALA A 75 3.58 -8.94 25.23
C ALA A 75 4.53 -9.82 26.05
N ALA A 76 4.84 -11.03 25.58
CA ALA A 76 5.73 -11.97 26.26
C ALA A 76 7.18 -11.47 26.38
N ARG A 77 7.59 -10.54 25.51
CA ARG A 77 8.94 -9.97 25.45
C ARG A 77 9.02 -8.53 25.95
N GLN A 78 7.94 -7.99 26.53
CA GLN A 78 7.98 -6.68 27.17
C GLN A 78 9.12 -6.64 28.21
N GLY A 79 10.00 -5.65 28.09
CA GLY A 79 11.15 -5.48 29.00
C GLY A 79 12.42 -6.27 28.65
N MET A 80 12.35 -7.29 27.78
CA MET A 80 13.53 -8.03 27.31
C MET A 80 14.12 -7.50 26.00
N GLY A 81 13.49 -6.48 25.41
CA GLY A 81 13.86 -5.90 24.12
C GLY A 81 13.41 -6.80 22.96
N LEU A 82 12.44 -6.31 22.20
CA LEU A 82 12.32 -6.69 20.79
C LEU A 82 13.04 -5.63 19.98
N ALA A 83 13.75 -6.05 18.94
CA ALA A 83 14.34 -5.11 18.00
C ALA A 83 13.21 -4.24 17.41
N PRO A 84 13.36 -2.90 17.41
CA PRO A 84 12.40 -2.02 16.77
C PRO A 84 12.14 -2.47 15.32
N VAL A 85 10.89 -2.34 14.89
CA VAL A 85 10.57 -2.47 13.46
C VAL A 85 11.11 -1.23 12.79
N VAL A 86 12.21 -1.40 12.05
CA VAL A 86 12.75 -0.36 11.19
C VAL A 86 11.76 -0.18 10.05
N ARG A 87 11.16 1.00 9.97
CA ARG A 87 10.31 1.37 8.84
C ARG A 87 11.18 1.90 7.72
N ASP A 88 10.88 1.51 6.49
CA ASP A 88 11.52 2.10 5.32
C ASP A 88 10.93 3.49 5.07
N SER A 89 11.73 4.52 5.35
CA SER A 89 11.34 5.91 5.18
C SER A 89 11.09 6.30 3.72
N LEU A 90 11.56 5.48 2.78
CA LEU A 90 11.33 5.68 1.35
C LEU A 90 10.28 4.73 0.77
N SER A 91 9.58 3.96 1.61
CA SER A 91 8.45 3.15 1.13
C SER A 91 7.31 4.04 0.61
N GLU A 92 6.60 3.58 -0.42
CA GLU A 92 5.44 4.32 -0.98
C GLU A 92 4.39 4.64 0.09
N ASP A 93 4.18 3.73 1.05
CA ASP A 93 3.23 3.93 2.15
C ASP A 93 3.66 5.07 3.09
N GLU A 94 4.94 5.13 3.49
CA GLU A 94 5.45 6.22 4.32
C GLU A 94 5.52 7.54 3.54
N GLN A 95 5.90 7.51 2.26
CA GLN A 95 5.87 8.69 1.40
C GLN A 95 4.45 9.26 1.27
N ARG A 96 3.46 8.41 0.99
CA ARG A 96 2.05 8.81 0.91
C ARG A 96 1.56 9.41 2.23
N LEU A 97 1.92 8.80 3.36
CA LEU A 97 1.57 9.31 4.68
C LEU A 97 2.18 10.69 4.94
N VAL A 98 3.43 10.93 4.53
CA VAL A 98 4.09 12.24 4.65
C VAL A 98 3.35 13.27 3.79
N LEU A 99 3.01 12.93 2.55
CA LEU A 99 2.28 13.82 1.65
C LEU A 99 0.88 14.14 2.19
N GLU A 100 0.15 13.14 2.69
CA GLU A 100 -1.18 13.33 3.29
C GLU A 100 -1.12 14.25 4.52
N ARG A 101 -0.09 14.11 5.37
CA ARG A 101 0.12 14.99 6.53
C ARG A 101 0.51 16.41 6.13
N GLY A 102 1.32 16.54 5.08
CA GLY A 102 1.78 17.81 4.52
C GLY A 102 0.75 18.52 3.64
N ALA A 103 -0.38 17.88 3.34
CA ALA A 103 -1.39 18.41 2.41
C ALA A 103 -2.01 19.72 2.89
N ASN A 104 -2.03 20.02 4.19
CA ASN A 104 -2.65 21.25 4.70
C ASN A 104 -1.65 22.41 4.76
N VAL A 105 -1.84 23.43 3.92
CA VAL A 105 -1.04 24.66 3.86
C VAL A 105 -1.96 25.86 4.03
N ASN A 106 -1.71 26.69 5.04
CA ASN A 106 -2.52 27.90 5.31
C ASN A 106 -4.04 27.64 5.44
N GLY A 107 -4.42 26.49 6.01
CA GLY A 107 -5.82 26.08 6.15
C GLY A 107 -6.45 25.51 4.88
N LEU A 108 -5.70 25.46 3.77
CA LEU A 108 -6.10 24.85 2.51
C LEU A 108 -5.49 23.44 2.37
N ARG A 109 -6.29 22.47 1.94
CA ARG A 109 -5.81 21.12 1.59
C ARG A 109 -5.37 21.14 0.12
N VAL A 110 -4.08 20.96 -0.11
CA VAL A 110 -3.48 20.71 -1.41
C VAL A 110 -3.73 19.25 -1.77
N PRO A 111 -4.40 18.95 -2.91
CA PRO A 111 -4.63 17.57 -3.33
C PRO A 111 -3.31 16.88 -3.71
N LEU A 112 -3.26 15.56 -3.57
CA LEU A 112 -2.16 14.79 -4.14
C LEU A 112 -2.19 14.92 -5.67
N TRP A 113 -1.02 14.81 -6.31
CA TRP A 113 -0.92 14.96 -7.77
C TRP A 113 -1.82 13.96 -8.52
N GLU A 114 -1.93 12.74 -8.00
CA GLU A 114 -2.80 11.67 -8.52
C GLU A 114 -4.30 11.89 -8.21
N GLU A 115 -4.65 12.73 -7.23
CA GLU A 115 -6.05 13.10 -6.93
C GLU A 115 -6.57 14.20 -7.89
N GLY A 116 -5.66 14.87 -8.61
CA GLY A 116 -5.93 16.08 -9.40
C GLY A 116 -6.75 15.92 -10.67
N GLU A 117 -6.97 14.69 -11.16
CA GLU A 117 -7.76 14.46 -12.38
C GLU A 117 -9.25 14.14 -12.11
N GLY A 118 -9.62 13.94 -10.85
CA GLY A 118 -10.98 13.62 -10.45
C GLY A 118 -11.78 14.87 -10.07
N LEU A 119 -12.61 15.38 -10.98
CA LEU A 119 -13.66 16.38 -10.75
C LEU A 119 -14.74 15.97 -9.71
N GLY A 120 -14.48 14.98 -8.84
CA GLY A 120 -15.45 14.36 -7.92
C GLY A 120 -15.32 14.77 -6.44
N ASP A 121 -14.16 15.21 -5.97
CA ASP A 121 -13.94 15.45 -4.52
C ASP A 121 -13.79 16.92 -4.13
N VAL A 122 -13.77 17.84 -5.10
CA VAL A 122 -13.65 19.30 -4.88
C VAL A 122 -14.81 19.86 -4.03
N GLN A 123 -15.96 19.16 -3.94
CA GLN A 123 -17.12 19.61 -3.17
C GLN A 123 -17.18 19.14 -1.71
N ARG A 124 -16.32 18.22 -1.23
CA ARG A 124 -16.42 17.73 0.16
C ARG A 124 -15.68 18.57 1.20
N LEU A 125 -14.73 19.40 0.78
CA LEU A 125 -13.94 20.22 1.69
C LEU A 125 -13.90 21.63 1.11
N GLY A 126 -14.66 22.57 1.71
CA GLY A 126 -14.63 23.99 1.33
C GLY A 126 -13.27 24.68 1.49
N ASN A 127 -12.24 23.90 1.81
CA ASN A 127 -10.86 24.30 2.04
C ASN A 127 -9.91 23.67 1.00
N ALA A 128 -10.40 23.04 -0.08
CA ALA A 128 -9.52 22.54 -1.13
C ALA A 128 -8.78 23.71 -1.80
N TYR A 129 -7.46 23.61 -1.96
CA TYR A 129 -6.70 24.58 -2.73
C TYR A 129 -7.14 24.52 -4.19
N MET A 130 -7.63 25.65 -4.71
CA MET A 130 -7.86 25.87 -6.13
C MET A 130 -6.75 26.79 -6.62
N ASP A 131 -6.01 26.35 -7.64
CA ASP A 131 -4.98 27.17 -8.27
C ASP A 131 -5.62 28.43 -8.88
N PRO A 132 -5.33 29.64 -8.34
CA PRO A 132 -5.92 30.88 -8.81
C PRO A 132 -5.38 31.30 -10.18
N ASP A 133 -4.19 30.84 -10.54
CA ASP A 133 -3.53 31.19 -11.81
C ASP A 133 -3.93 30.21 -12.92
N GLY A 134 -4.50 29.06 -12.54
CA GLY A 134 -4.94 28.01 -13.44
C GLY A 134 -3.77 27.34 -14.18
N LEU A 135 -4.10 26.49 -15.14
CA LEU A 135 -3.08 25.87 -15.99
C LEU A 135 -2.25 26.96 -16.68
N LEU A 136 -0.93 26.87 -16.52
CA LEU A 136 0.04 27.71 -17.22
C LEU A 136 -0.29 27.74 -18.70
N LYS A 137 -0.61 28.93 -19.23
CA LYS A 137 -0.79 29.13 -20.67
C LYS A 137 0.57 28.98 -21.32
N LEU A 138 0.74 27.89 -22.06
CA LEU A 138 1.94 27.65 -22.83
C LEU A 138 2.11 28.76 -23.87
N SER A 139 3.36 29.17 -24.09
CA SER A 139 3.67 30.05 -25.22
C SER A 139 3.50 29.28 -26.55
N PRO A 140 3.32 29.98 -27.69
CA PRO A 140 3.18 29.33 -29.00
C PRO A 140 4.33 28.39 -29.36
N GLU A 141 5.55 28.67 -28.88
CA GLU A 141 6.71 27.80 -29.13
C GLU A 141 6.71 26.54 -28.24
N GLN A 142 6.14 26.61 -27.03
CA GLN A 142 6.00 25.45 -26.15
C GLN A 142 4.89 24.50 -26.61
N GLU A 143 3.79 25.03 -27.15
CA GLU A 143 2.71 24.22 -27.74
C GLU A 143 3.20 23.40 -28.94
N ARG A 144 4.11 23.97 -29.74
CA ARG A 144 4.77 23.26 -30.85
C ARG A 144 5.68 22.13 -30.39
N LEU A 145 6.27 22.25 -29.20
CA LEU A 145 7.18 21.24 -28.64
C LEU A 145 6.44 20.15 -27.85
N SER A 146 5.25 20.43 -27.33
CA SER A 146 4.45 19.45 -26.56
C SER A 146 3.67 18.46 -27.43
N THR A 147 3.64 18.67 -28.75
CA THR A 147 2.90 17.85 -29.72
C THR A 147 3.79 16.80 -30.41
N VAL A 148 5.05 16.67 -30.00
CA VAL A 148 6.02 15.67 -30.47
C VAL A 148 6.15 14.54 -29.46
#